data_AF-A0A821REZ3-F1
#
_entry.id   AF-A0A821REZ3-F1
#
_cell.length_a   1.000
_cell.length_b   1.000
_cell.length_c   1.000
_cell.angle_alpha   90.00
_cell.angle_beta   90.00
_cell.angle_gamma   90.00
#
_symmetry.space_group_name_H-M   'P 1'
#
loop_
_entity.id
_entity.type
_entity.pdbx_description
1 polymer ?
#
loop_
_entity_poly.entity_id
_entity_poly.type
_entity_poly.pdbx_seq_one_letter_code
_entity_poly.pdbx_strand_id
1 'polypeptide(L)'
;ENNWSKATSCYLLATFQFEDNNALATDEIIQLYKRVPELKIRLAGKSIPLEKYAIKQCEHFLVQKWLFLPALELVYLMNGFYILAHDYNKLQEVLNIVNNALKDLELNHQNDQFYADSYGSGLLLRGVLLYFLHRYDEAHQDFDEIITMSKQFDEKSLLPPNAVFEKAMIYLDLKQKQKANEYLQKSLNDYKDYQLESRLHFRINAAMQTMKQMDNDSNKKTIFNNKK
;
A
#
# COMPACT_ATOMS: atom_id res chain seq x y z
N GLU A 1 -26.57 -4.68 6.28
CA GLU A 1 -25.41 -4.50 5.38
C GLU A 1 -25.05 -3.03 5.26
N ASN A 2 -23.77 -2.70 5.23
CA ASN A 2 -23.27 -1.33 5.27
C ASN A 2 -23.36 -0.70 3.86
N ASN A 3 -24.32 0.17 3.61
CA ASN A 3 -24.60 0.75 2.27
C ASN A 3 -23.57 1.79 1.76
N TRP A 4 -22.45 1.97 2.47
CA TRP A 4 -21.53 3.10 2.25
C TRP A 4 -20.57 2.94 1.08
N SER A 5 -20.27 1.71 0.63
CA SER A 5 -19.44 1.47 -0.55
C SER A 5 -19.74 0.11 -1.20
N LYS A 6 -20.77 0.08 -2.06
CA LYS A 6 -21.22 -1.16 -2.71
C LYS A 6 -20.18 -1.70 -3.69
N ALA A 7 -19.52 -0.81 -4.44
CA ALA A 7 -18.46 -1.22 -5.36
C ALA A 7 -17.25 -1.80 -4.61
N THR A 8 -16.81 -1.18 -3.53
CA THR A 8 -15.72 -1.74 -2.71
C THR A 8 -16.10 -3.10 -2.11
N SER A 9 -17.33 -3.26 -1.63
CA SER A 9 -17.77 -4.53 -1.05
C SER A 9 -17.81 -5.66 -2.09
N CYS A 10 -18.29 -5.35 -3.30
CA CYS A 10 -18.29 -6.29 -4.41
C CYS A 10 -16.86 -6.64 -4.87
N TYR A 11 -15.96 -5.66 -4.91
CA TYR A 11 -14.56 -5.88 -5.21
C TYR A 11 -13.89 -6.79 -4.17
N LEU A 12 -14.10 -6.53 -2.88
CA LEU A 12 -13.59 -7.37 -1.80
C LEU A 12 -14.09 -8.82 -1.93
N LEU A 13 -15.38 -9.01 -2.19
CA LEU A 13 -15.94 -10.34 -2.43
C LEU A 13 -15.27 -11.05 -3.62
N ALA A 14 -15.13 -10.34 -4.75
CA ALA A 14 -14.49 -10.88 -5.94
C ALA A 14 -13.02 -11.26 -5.68
N THR A 15 -12.29 -10.41 -4.95
CA THR A 15 -10.90 -10.62 -4.56
C THR A 15 -10.73 -11.82 -3.64
N PHE A 16 -11.53 -11.95 -2.59
CA PHE A 16 -11.43 -13.09 -1.69
C PHE A 16 -11.81 -14.40 -2.39
N GLN A 17 -12.89 -14.42 -3.19
CA GLN A 17 -13.25 -15.61 -3.96
C GLN A 17 -12.17 -15.98 -4.99
N PHE A 18 -11.52 -14.98 -5.60
CA PHE A 18 -10.41 -15.21 -6.52
C PHE A 18 -9.23 -15.90 -5.83
N GLU A 19 -8.79 -15.39 -4.68
CA GLU A 19 -7.67 -15.98 -3.93
C GLU A 19 -8.03 -17.35 -3.33
N ASP A 20 -9.25 -17.50 -2.78
CA ASP A 20 -9.76 -18.78 -2.24
C ASP A 20 -9.84 -19.86 -3.34
N ASN A 21 -10.05 -19.45 -4.60
CA ASN A 21 -10.07 -20.32 -5.76
C ASN A 21 -8.69 -20.48 -6.42
N ASN A 22 -7.61 -20.42 -5.63
CA ASN A 22 -6.22 -20.55 -6.09
C ASN A 22 -5.85 -19.58 -7.22
N ALA A 23 -6.36 -18.35 -7.18
CA ALA A 23 -6.15 -17.34 -8.21
C ALA A 23 -6.63 -17.76 -9.62
N LEU A 24 -7.65 -18.62 -9.71
CA LEU A 24 -8.27 -19.01 -10.98
C LEU A 24 -9.53 -18.15 -11.26
N ALA A 25 -9.53 -17.48 -12.41
CA ALA A 25 -10.63 -16.63 -12.86
C ALA A 25 -11.81 -17.44 -13.45
N THR A 26 -12.73 -17.88 -12.59
CA THR A 26 -13.99 -18.50 -13.02
C THR A 26 -14.95 -17.48 -13.64
N ASP A 27 -15.94 -17.96 -14.38
CA ASP A 27 -16.99 -17.09 -14.93
C ASP A 27 -17.69 -16.28 -13.83
N GLU A 28 -17.97 -16.89 -12.67
CA GLU A 28 -18.58 -16.20 -11.53
C GLU A 28 -17.72 -15.04 -11.02
N ILE A 29 -16.41 -15.27 -10.81
CA ILE A 29 -15.46 -14.25 -10.38
C ILE A 29 -15.34 -13.14 -11.44
N ILE A 30 -15.27 -13.50 -12.72
CA ILE A 30 -15.23 -12.54 -13.82
C ILE A 30 -16.50 -11.66 -13.82
N GLN A 31 -17.68 -12.23 -13.58
CA GLN A 31 -18.92 -11.46 -13.49
C GLN A 31 -18.92 -10.53 -12.27
N LEU A 32 -18.37 -10.96 -11.13
CA LEU A 32 -18.23 -10.08 -9.96
C LEU A 32 -17.33 -8.87 -10.28
N TYR A 33 -16.16 -9.08 -10.90
CA TYR A 33 -15.27 -7.99 -11.30
C TYR A 33 -15.94 -7.05 -12.33
N LYS A 34 -16.71 -7.58 -13.29
CA LYS A 34 -17.50 -6.76 -14.24
C LYS A 34 -18.57 -5.91 -13.58
N ARG A 35 -19.11 -6.36 -12.44
CA ARG A 35 -20.19 -5.67 -11.70
C ARG A 35 -19.68 -4.50 -10.86
N VAL A 36 -18.42 -4.49 -10.46
CA VAL A 36 -17.85 -3.44 -9.59
C VAL A 36 -18.07 -2.02 -10.14
N PRO A 37 -17.80 -1.70 -11.43
CA PRO A 37 -18.03 -0.37 -11.98
C PRO A 37 -19.50 0.08 -11.96
N GLU A 38 -20.44 -0.86 -12.08
CA GLU A 38 -21.88 -0.60 -12.08
C GLU A 38 -22.41 -0.21 -10.69
N LEU A 39 -21.71 -0.63 -9.63
CA LEU A 39 -22.08 -0.38 -8.24
C LEU A 39 -21.50 0.93 -7.69
N LYS A 40 -20.73 1.65 -8.50
CA LYS A 40 -20.06 2.90 -8.12
C LYS A 40 -21.08 3.95 -7.70
N ILE A 41 -20.84 4.59 -6.57
CA ILE A 41 -21.68 5.69 -6.10
C ILE A 41 -20.92 7.02 -6.12
N ARG A 42 -21.69 8.11 -6.02
CA ARG A 42 -21.15 9.45 -5.80
C ARG A 42 -21.64 9.97 -4.47
N LEU A 43 -20.72 10.44 -3.64
CA LEU A 43 -21.02 11.14 -2.39
C LEU A 43 -20.70 12.62 -2.60
N ALA A 44 -21.69 13.49 -2.40
CA ALA A 44 -21.57 14.93 -2.65
C ALA A 44 -20.98 15.28 -4.03
N GLY A 45 -21.43 14.56 -5.08
CA GLY A 45 -20.97 14.76 -6.46
C GLY A 45 -19.58 14.18 -6.79
N LYS A 46 -18.81 13.72 -5.80
CA LYS A 46 -17.49 13.10 -5.98
C LYS A 46 -17.59 11.58 -5.86
N SER A 47 -16.82 10.84 -6.66
CA SER A 47 -16.70 9.38 -6.44
C SER A 47 -15.79 9.09 -5.26
N ILE A 48 -16.07 8.00 -4.56
CA ILE A 48 -15.25 7.52 -3.44
C ILE A 48 -13.87 7.10 -3.98
N PRO A 49 -12.75 7.56 -3.39
CA PRO A 49 -11.41 7.22 -3.88
C PRO A 49 -11.14 5.71 -3.96
N LEU A 50 -11.57 4.95 -2.95
CA LEU A 50 -11.38 3.51 -2.92
C LEU A 50 -12.21 2.77 -3.99
N GLU A 51 -13.41 3.25 -4.34
CA GLU A 51 -14.18 2.69 -5.45
C GLU A 51 -13.49 2.96 -6.80
N LYS A 52 -12.94 4.17 -7.00
CA LYS A 52 -12.16 4.47 -8.21
C LYS A 52 -10.95 3.55 -8.35
N TYR A 53 -10.27 3.30 -7.25
CA TYR A 53 -9.13 2.39 -7.21
C TYR A 53 -9.56 0.94 -7.52
N ALA A 54 -10.61 0.44 -6.86
CA ALA A 54 -11.16 -0.89 -7.10
C ALA A 54 -11.56 -1.09 -8.57
N ILE A 55 -12.17 -0.10 -9.21
CA ILE A 55 -12.51 -0.15 -10.63
C ILE A 55 -11.27 -0.30 -11.52
N LYS A 56 -10.19 0.44 -11.26
CA LYS A 56 -8.93 0.27 -12.03
C LYS A 56 -8.37 -1.14 -11.87
N GLN A 57 -8.42 -1.71 -10.66
CA GLN A 57 -8.01 -3.10 -10.44
C GLN A 57 -8.89 -4.10 -11.19
N CYS A 58 -10.20 -3.85 -11.27
CA CYS A 58 -11.10 -4.66 -12.08
C CYS A 58 -10.75 -4.57 -13.57
N GLU A 59 -10.41 -3.37 -14.08
CA GLU A 59 -9.98 -3.18 -15.47
C GLU A 59 -8.71 -3.99 -15.76
N HIS A 60 -7.71 -3.96 -14.88
CA HIS A 60 -6.48 -4.77 -15.00
C HIS A 60 -6.81 -6.27 -15.00
N PHE A 61 -7.61 -6.73 -14.04
CA PHE A 61 -8.06 -8.12 -13.97
C PHE A 61 -8.77 -8.55 -15.25
N LEU A 62 -9.63 -7.70 -15.82
CA LEU A 62 -10.38 -8.07 -17.02
C LEU A 62 -9.51 -8.20 -18.27
N VAL A 63 -8.33 -7.59 -18.30
CA VAL A 63 -7.34 -7.74 -19.38
C VAL A 63 -6.58 -9.06 -19.25
N GLN A 64 -5.95 -9.33 -18.09
CA GLN A 64 -5.03 -10.47 -17.94
C GLN A 64 -5.62 -11.70 -17.22
N LYS A 65 -6.81 -11.57 -16.62
CA LYS A 65 -7.51 -12.62 -15.83
C LYS A 65 -6.81 -13.05 -14.54
N TRP A 66 -5.91 -12.21 -14.01
CA TRP A 66 -5.29 -12.42 -12.72
C TRP A 66 -4.89 -11.06 -12.10
N LEU A 67 -4.63 -11.06 -10.79
CA LEU A 67 -4.11 -9.90 -10.04
C LEU A 67 -3.02 -10.38 -9.08
N PHE A 68 -2.02 -9.53 -8.83
CA PHE A 68 -0.92 -9.84 -7.92
C PHE A 68 -1.31 -9.52 -6.47
N LEU A 69 -1.56 -10.57 -5.67
CA LEU A 69 -1.88 -10.49 -4.23
C LEU A 69 -2.91 -9.39 -3.85
N PRO A 70 -4.06 -9.31 -4.54
CA PRO A 70 -5.02 -8.23 -4.37
C PRO A 70 -5.57 -8.08 -2.93
N ALA A 71 -5.68 -9.15 -2.14
CA ALA A 71 -6.13 -9.01 -0.76
C ALA A 71 -5.07 -8.38 0.13
N LEU A 72 -3.78 -8.73 -0.04
CA LEU A 72 -2.69 -8.11 0.71
C LEU A 72 -2.51 -6.65 0.34
N GLU A 73 -2.71 -6.30 -0.93
CA GLU A 73 -2.75 -4.91 -1.38
C GLU A 73 -3.86 -4.13 -0.63
N LEU A 74 -5.04 -4.71 -0.48
CA LEU A 74 -6.12 -4.12 0.31
C LEU A 74 -5.79 -4.01 1.80
N VAL A 75 -5.10 -5.00 2.38
CA VAL A 75 -4.60 -4.93 3.77
C VAL A 75 -3.65 -3.75 3.92
N TYR A 76 -2.70 -3.56 3.00
CA TYR A 76 -1.81 -2.40 2.99
C TYR A 76 -2.61 -1.11 2.93
N LEU A 77 -3.49 -0.98 1.94
CA LEU A 77 -4.28 0.22 1.74
C LEU A 77 -5.08 0.53 2.99
N MET A 78 -5.66 -0.45 3.68
CA MET A 78 -6.45 -0.24 4.90
C MET A 78 -5.62 -0.04 6.18
N ASN A 79 -4.30 0.08 6.11
CA ASN A 79 -3.38 0.09 7.26
C ASN A 79 -3.49 -1.17 8.14
N GLY A 80 -3.90 -2.31 7.56
CA GLY A 80 -4.18 -3.55 8.28
C GLY A 80 -2.94 -4.22 8.86
N PHE A 81 -1.75 -3.98 8.31
CA PHE A 81 -0.51 -4.58 8.83
C PHE A 81 -0.17 -4.14 10.27
N TYR A 82 -0.64 -2.98 10.74
CA TYR A 82 -0.49 -2.58 12.14
C TYR A 82 -1.21 -3.53 13.12
N ILE A 83 -2.25 -4.22 12.66
CA ILE A 83 -2.96 -5.24 13.44
C ILE A 83 -2.08 -6.50 13.57
N LEU A 84 -1.37 -6.86 12.49
CA LEU A 84 -0.49 -8.03 12.43
C LEU A 84 0.90 -7.76 13.04
N ALA A 85 1.26 -6.50 13.28
CA ALA A 85 2.60 -6.07 13.71
C ALA A 85 3.15 -6.79 14.95
N HIS A 86 2.27 -7.29 15.82
CA HIS A 86 2.64 -7.94 17.07
C HIS A 86 2.85 -9.46 16.95
N ASP A 87 2.48 -10.05 15.82
CA ASP A 87 2.58 -11.49 15.56
C ASP A 87 3.71 -11.76 14.56
N TYR A 88 4.93 -11.90 15.10
CA TYR A 88 6.14 -12.11 14.31
C TYR A 88 6.04 -13.33 13.38
N ASN A 89 5.44 -14.43 13.86
CA ASN A 89 5.32 -15.65 13.08
C ASN A 89 4.40 -15.44 11.88
N LYS A 90 3.25 -14.79 12.08
CA LYS A 90 2.35 -14.45 10.97
C LYS A 90 3.00 -13.48 9.98
N LEU A 91 3.76 -12.49 10.45
CA LEU A 91 4.48 -11.59 9.56
C LEU A 91 5.48 -12.35 8.68
N GLN A 92 6.20 -13.32 9.23
CA GLN A 92 7.12 -14.17 8.46
C GLN A 92 6.39 -15.07 7.46
N GLU A 93 5.25 -15.64 7.83
CA GLU A 93 4.42 -16.43 6.93
C GLU A 93 3.92 -15.60 5.74
N VAL A 94 3.39 -14.39 6.01
CA VAL A 94 2.93 -13.48 4.96
C VAL A 94 4.11 -13.00 4.09
N LEU A 95 5.27 -12.72 4.69
CA LEU A 95 6.49 -12.39 3.93
C LEU A 95 6.90 -13.52 2.98
N ASN A 96 6.79 -14.78 3.42
CA ASN A 96 7.07 -15.93 2.56
C ASN A 96 6.08 -16.04 1.39
N ILE A 97 4.79 -15.74 1.62
CA ILE A 97 3.79 -15.66 0.54
C ILE A 97 4.20 -14.62 -0.50
N VAL A 98 4.55 -13.40 -0.06
CA VAL A 98 4.97 -12.32 -0.97
C VAL A 98 6.25 -12.70 -1.74
N ASN A 99 7.24 -13.28 -1.06
CA ASN A 99 8.48 -13.73 -1.71
C ASN A 99 8.26 -14.81 -2.76
N ASN A 100 7.36 -15.77 -2.49
CA ASN A 100 7.04 -16.82 -3.46
C ASN A 100 6.27 -16.26 -4.65
N ALA A 101 5.32 -15.35 -4.43
CA ALA A 101 4.59 -14.67 -5.49
C ALA A 101 5.51 -13.82 -6.38
N LEU A 102 6.48 -13.09 -5.79
CA LEU A 102 7.47 -12.32 -6.56
C LEU A 102 8.32 -13.23 -7.46
N LYS A 103 8.79 -14.37 -6.94
CA LYS A 103 9.54 -15.35 -7.75
C LYS A 103 8.69 -15.91 -8.89
N ASP A 104 7.44 -16.24 -8.61
CA ASP A 104 6.50 -16.73 -9.63
C ASP A 104 6.25 -15.68 -10.71
N LEU A 105 6.07 -14.40 -10.31
CA LEU A 105 5.90 -13.28 -11.22
C LEU A 105 7.10 -13.12 -12.17
N GLU A 106 8.32 -13.17 -11.65
CA GLU A 106 9.56 -13.08 -12.46
C GLU A 106 9.69 -14.24 -13.44
N LEU A 107 9.30 -15.46 -13.03
CA LEU A 107 9.44 -16.66 -13.86
C LEU A 107 8.37 -16.77 -14.93
N ASN A 108 7.12 -16.46 -14.58
CA ASN A 108 5.95 -16.80 -15.39
C ASN A 108 5.26 -15.59 -16.04
N HIS A 109 5.50 -14.37 -15.53
CA HIS A 109 4.73 -13.17 -15.90
C HIS A 109 5.58 -11.97 -16.32
N GLN A 110 6.89 -12.15 -16.54
CA GLN A 110 7.82 -11.07 -16.92
C GLN A 110 7.41 -10.27 -18.18
N ASN A 111 6.63 -10.87 -19.07
CA ASN A 111 6.19 -10.24 -20.33
C ASN A 111 4.74 -9.73 -20.25
N ASP A 112 4.08 -9.84 -19.10
CA ASP A 112 2.71 -9.39 -18.93
C ASP A 112 2.64 -7.87 -18.95
N GLN A 113 1.55 -7.34 -19.52
CA GLN A 113 1.34 -5.90 -19.70
C GLN A 113 1.47 -5.11 -18.39
N PHE A 114 1.05 -5.69 -17.26
CA PHE A 114 1.06 -5.06 -15.93
C PHE A 114 2.17 -5.61 -15.03
N TYR A 115 3.25 -6.15 -15.60
CA TYR A 115 4.37 -6.69 -14.85
C TYR A 115 4.96 -5.65 -13.89
N ALA A 116 5.27 -4.44 -14.38
CA ALA A 116 5.86 -3.39 -13.57
C ALA A 116 4.99 -3.05 -12.35
N ASP A 117 3.68 -2.82 -12.54
CA ASP A 117 2.74 -2.56 -11.45
C ASP A 117 2.68 -3.72 -10.44
N SER A 118 2.66 -4.97 -10.93
CA SER A 118 2.61 -6.18 -10.07
C SER A 118 3.89 -6.32 -9.25
N TYR A 119 5.05 -6.14 -9.89
CA TYR A 119 6.36 -6.23 -9.25
C TYR A 119 6.54 -5.11 -8.22
N GLY A 120 6.22 -3.86 -8.58
CA GLY A 120 6.25 -2.73 -7.66
C GLY A 120 5.29 -2.89 -6.47
N SER A 121 4.12 -3.48 -6.67
CA SER A 121 3.19 -3.81 -5.59
C SER A 121 3.77 -4.88 -4.66
N GLY A 122 4.40 -5.92 -5.21
CA GLY A 122 5.09 -6.93 -4.42
C GLY A 122 6.26 -6.38 -3.62
N LEU A 123 7.09 -5.51 -4.21
CA LEU A 123 8.15 -4.80 -3.49
C LEU A 123 7.58 -3.94 -2.36
N LEU A 124 6.47 -3.23 -2.59
CA LEU A 124 5.85 -2.39 -1.57
C LEU A 124 5.37 -3.24 -0.39
N LEU A 125 4.66 -4.34 -0.67
CA LEU A 125 4.18 -5.28 0.35
C LEU A 125 5.34 -5.92 1.11
N ARG A 126 6.38 -6.37 0.40
CA ARG A 126 7.57 -6.98 1.00
C ARG A 126 8.30 -5.98 1.90
N GLY A 127 8.53 -4.76 1.43
CA GLY A 127 9.18 -3.70 2.19
C GLY A 127 8.42 -3.33 3.47
N VAL A 128 7.09 -3.28 3.42
CA VAL A 128 6.25 -3.01 4.62
C VAL A 128 6.35 -4.16 5.64
N LEU A 129 6.31 -5.41 5.19
CA LEU A 129 6.49 -6.57 6.06
C LEU A 129 7.89 -6.60 6.69
N LEU A 130 8.93 -6.33 5.90
CA LEU A 130 10.31 -6.21 6.37
C LEU A 130 10.47 -5.08 7.39
N TYR A 131 9.79 -3.94 7.19
CA TYR A 131 9.73 -2.85 8.15
C TYR A 131 9.17 -3.31 9.51
N PHE A 132 8.03 -4.00 9.53
CA PHE A 132 7.46 -4.55 10.78
C PHE A 132 8.33 -5.63 11.42
N LEU A 133 9.16 -6.32 10.63
CA LEU A 133 10.16 -7.28 11.11
C LEU A 133 11.50 -6.62 11.50
N HIS A 134 11.59 -5.29 11.48
CA HIS A 134 12.80 -4.50 11.75
C HIS A 134 13.99 -4.79 10.82
N ARG A 135 13.74 -5.32 9.62
CA ARG A 135 14.73 -5.57 8.56
C ARG A 135 14.83 -4.34 7.64
N TYR A 136 15.25 -3.23 8.23
CA TYR A 136 15.15 -1.91 7.60
C TYR A 136 15.98 -1.73 6.34
N ASP A 137 17.17 -2.34 6.27
CA ASP A 137 18.04 -2.21 5.09
C ASP A 137 17.40 -2.87 3.86
N GLU A 138 16.80 -4.04 4.03
CA GLU A 138 16.08 -4.75 2.96
C GLU A 138 14.79 -4.01 2.58
N ALA A 139 14.04 -3.50 3.57
CA ALA A 139 12.87 -2.67 3.29
C ALA A 139 13.23 -1.41 2.49
N HIS A 140 14.36 -0.77 2.81
CA HIS A 140 14.86 0.37 2.06
C HIS A 140 15.18 0.03 0.61
N GLN A 141 15.80 -1.14 0.35
CA GLN A 141 16.12 -1.61 -1.00
C GLN A 141 14.85 -1.74 -1.84
N ASP A 142 13.81 -2.38 -1.30
CA ASP A 142 12.52 -2.54 -1.98
C ASP A 142 11.90 -1.20 -2.35
N PHE A 143 11.88 -0.24 -1.41
CA PHE A 143 11.31 1.07 -1.67
C PHE A 143 12.16 1.89 -2.65
N ASP A 144 13.49 1.78 -2.61
CA ASP A 144 14.38 2.45 -3.56
C ASP A 144 14.25 1.90 -4.97
N GLU A 145 14.02 0.60 -5.11
CA GLU A 145 13.75 -0.02 -6.41
C GLU A 145 12.45 0.51 -7.02
N ILE A 146 11.36 0.63 -6.24
CA ILE A 146 10.11 1.25 -6.70
C ILE A 146 10.35 2.69 -7.15
N ILE A 147 11.08 3.48 -6.37
CA ILE A 147 11.36 4.88 -6.71
C ILE A 147 12.19 4.98 -8.01
N THR A 148 13.17 4.09 -8.18
CA THR A 148 14.01 4.01 -9.39
C THR A 148 13.20 3.61 -10.62
N MET A 149 12.27 2.67 -10.45
CA MET A 149 11.33 2.20 -11.46
C MET A 149 10.22 3.21 -11.79
N SER A 150 10.13 4.36 -11.10
CA SER A 150 9.01 5.31 -11.21
C SER A 150 8.50 5.63 -12.62
N LYS A 151 9.38 5.70 -13.62
CA LYS A 151 9.03 5.97 -15.04
C LYS A 151 8.30 4.82 -15.75
N GLN A 152 8.29 3.63 -15.18
CA GLN A 152 7.63 2.44 -15.74
C GLN A 152 6.16 2.33 -15.29
N PHE A 153 5.75 3.10 -14.29
CA PHE A 153 4.36 3.10 -13.81
C PHE A 153 3.51 4.15 -14.53
N ASP A 154 2.20 3.94 -14.49
CA ASP A 154 1.21 4.98 -14.80
C ASP A 154 1.46 6.24 -13.95
N GLU A 155 1.28 7.42 -14.52
CA GLU A 155 1.51 8.70 -13.82
C GLU A 155 0.64 8.84 -12.56
N LYS A 156 -0.52 8.17 -12.53
CA LYS A 156 -1.43 8.16 -11.38
C LYS A 156 -1.18 7.00 -10.43
N SER A 157 -0.09 6.26 -10.59
CA SER A 157 0.25 5.15 -9.71
C SER A 157 0.48 5.62 -8.29
N LEU A 158 -0.05 4.86 -7.34
CA LEU A 158 0.19 5.10 -5.91
C LEU A 158 1.56 4.60 -5.45
N LEU A 159 2.24 3.75 -6.24
CA LEU A 159 3.43 3.04 -5.78
C LEU A 159 4.60 3.98 -5.42
N PRO A 160 5.05 4.90 -6.30
CA PRO A 160 6.16 5.78 -5.96
C PRO A 160 5.92 6.67 -4.72
N PRO A 161 4.80 7.42 -4.60
CA PRO A 161 4.61 8.27 -3.42
C PRO A 161 4.46 7.47 -2.13
N ASN A 162 3.84 6.27 -2.17
CA ASN A 162 3.75 5.40 -1.00
C ASN A 162 5.13 4.82 -0.61
N ALA A 163 5.97 4.40 -1.56
CA ALA A 163 7.33 3.93 -1.26
C ALA A 163 8.18 5.02 -0.58
N VAL A 164 8.10 6.26 -1.06
CA VAL A 164 8.77 7.41 -0.42
C VAL A 164 8.25 7.63 1.00
N PHE A 165 6.94 7.52 1.22
CA PHE A 165 6.34 7.61 2.55
C PHE A 165 6.83 6.49 3.49
N GLU A 166 6.85 5.23 3.04
CA GLU A 166 7.31 4.12 3.88
C GLU A 166 8.81 4.25 4.24
N LYS A 167 9.66 4.76 3.33
CA LYS A 167 11.04 5.13 3.67
C LYS A 167 11.10 6.15 4.81
N ALA A 168 10.19 7.12 4.83
CA ALA A 168 10.13 8.08 5.92
C ALA A 168 9.76 7.42 7.25
N MET A 169 8.95 6.37 7.23
CA MET A 169 8.56 5.61 8.44
C MET A 169 9.75 4.86 9.04
N ILE A 170 10.60 4.26 8.19
CA ILE A 170 11.86 3.68 8.64
C ILE A 170 12.74 4.74 9.34
N TYR A 171 12.94 5.91 8.73
CA TYR A 171 13.74 6.97 9.35
C TYR A 171 13.13 7.50 10.66
N LEU A 172 11.80 7.53 10.75
CA LEU A 172 11.10 7.93 11.96
C LEU A 172 11.34 6.94 13.11
N ASP A 173 11.32 5.63 12.82
CA ASP A 173 11.61 4.60 13.80
C ASP A 173 13.06 4.61 14.25
N LEU A 174 14.00 4.84 13.31
CA LEU A 174 15.42 5.05 13.58
C LEU A 174 15.73 6.40 14.26
N LYS A 175 14.71 7.20 14.60
CA LYS A 175 14.83 8.54 15.22
C LYS A 175 15.63 9.55 14.38
N GLN A 176 15.77 9.31 13.08
CA GLN A 176 16.41 10.21 12.12
C GLN A 176 15.39 11.24 11.60
N LYS A 177 14.90 12.11 12.49
CA LYS A 177 13.77 13.03 12.23
C LYS A 177 13.96 13.93 11.01
N GLN A 178 15.17 14.45 10.79
CA GLN A 178 15.45 15.33 9.65
C GLN A 178 15.20 14.62 8.32
N LYS A 179 15.74 13.41 8.16
CA LYS A 179 15.51 12.58 6.98
C LYS A 179 14.05 12.14 6.86
N ALA A 180 13.42 11.75 7.97
CA ALA A 180 11.99 11.42 7.97
C ALA A 180 11.14 12.59 7.42
N ASN A 181 11.39 13.82 7.90
CA ASN A 181 10.68 14.99 7.41
C ASN A 181 10.98 15.29 5.93
N GLU A 182 12.23 15.14 5.49
CA GLU A 182 12.60 15.30 4.08
C GLU A 182 11.79 14.36 3.17
N TYR A 183 11.74 13.07 3.49
CA TYR A 183 10.98 12.09 2.69
C TYR A 183 9.46 12.30 2.81
N LEU A 184 8.93 12.72 3.95
CA LEU A 184 7.51 13.10 4.08
C LEU A 184 7.15 14.29 3.18
N GLN A 185 8.00 15.32 3.13
CA GLN A 185 7.82 16.46 2.22
C GLN A 185 7.95 16.04 0.76
N LYS A 186 8.91 15.16 0.45
CA LYS A 186 9.09 14.61 -0.90
C LYS A 186 7.83 13.87 -1.37
N SER A 187 7.30 12.97 -0.55
CA SER A 187 6.06 12.22 -0.84
C SER A 187 4.86 13.15 -1.06
N LEU A 188 4.80 14.28 -0.35
CA LEU A 188 3.72 15.26 -0.43
C LEU A 188 3.81 16.19 -1.65
N ASN A 189 5.02 16.59 -2.05
CA ASN A 189 5.21 17.69 -3.01
C ASN A 189 5.58 17.23 -4.43
N ASP A 190 6.26 16.08 -4.55
CA ASP A 190 6.80 15.61 -5.83
C ASP A 190 5.78 14.79 -6.66
N TYR A 191 4.63 14.43 -6.07
CA TYR A 191 3.60 13.58 -6.68
C TYR A 191 2.21 14.23 -6.54
N LYS A 192 1.38 14.14 -7.58
CA LYS A 192 0.03 14.74 -7.61
C LYS A 192 -0.95 13.88 -8.41
N ASP A 193 -2.24 13.99 -8.10
CA ASP A 193 -3.35 13.38 -8.85
C ASP A 193 -3.28 11.84 -8.97
N TYR A 194 -2.51 11.19 -8.08
CA TYR A 194 -2.37 9.74 -8.02
C TYR A 194 -3.51 9.06 -7.27
N GLN A 195 -3.62 7.75 -7.46
CA GLN A 195 -4.64 6.95 -6.79
C GLN A 195 -4.51 7.03 -5.28
N LEU A 196 -5.63 7.31 -4.61
CA LEU A 196 -5.71 7.38 -3.14
C LEU A 196 -4.81 8.48 -2.52
N GLU A 197 -4.48 9.55 -3.27
CA GLU A 197 -3.69 10.69 -2.78
C GLU A 197 -4.16 11.27 -1.43
N SER A 198 -5.46 11.57 -1.29
CA SER A 198 -5.99 12.11 -0.04
C SER A 198 -5.78 11.16 1.15
N ARG A 199 -5.71 9.85 0.91
CA ARG A 199 -5.43 8.86 1.94
C ARG A 199 -3.97 8.90 2.36
N LEU A 200 -3.04 8.97 1.40
CA LEU A 200 -1.63 9.09 1.71
C LEU A 200 -1.33 10.42 2.43
N HIS A 201 -1.95 11.53 2.01
CA HIS A 201 -1.82 12.82 2.70
C HIS A 201 -2.30 12.75 4.15
N PHE A 202 -3.36 12.00 4.44
CA PHE A 202 -3.79 11.76 5.82
C PHE A 202 -2.71 11.02 6.63
N ARG A 203 -2.09 9.99 6.06
CA ARG A 203 -1.00 9.22 6.70
C ARG A 203 0.23 10.10 6.95
N ILE A 204 0.63 10.91 5.96
CA ILE A 204 1.73 11.89 6.07
C ILE A 204 1.47 12.86 7.22
N ASN A 205 0.27 13.46 7.26
CA ASN A 205 -0.09 14.41 8.31
C ASN A 205 -0.10 13.77 9.70
N ALA A 206 -0.59 12.53 9.82
CA ALA A 206 -0.54 11.79 11.08
C ALA A 206 0.92 11.56 11.54
N ALA A 207 1.81 11.14 10.63
CA ALA A 207 3.23 10.97 10.93
C ALA A 207 3.89 12.29 11.35
N MET A 208 3.60 13.40 10.67
CA MET A 208 4.10 14.73 11.04
C MET A 208 3.63 15.18 12.43
N GLN A 209 2.39 14.86 12.81
CA GLN A 209 1.89 15.14 14.16
C GLN A 209 2.64 14.31 15.21
N THR A 210 2.86 13.02 14.95
CA THR A 210 3.66 12.14 15.81
C THR A 210 5.07 12.69 16.02
N MET A 211 5.74 13.17 14.96
CA MET A 211 7.06 13.81 15.09
C MET A 211 7.04 15.02 16.02
N LYS A 212 6.05 15.92 15.87
CA LYS A 212 5.90 17.12 16.72
C LYS A 212 5.67 16.75 18.18
N GLN A 213 4.90 15.69 18.46
CA GLN A 213 4.68 15.21 19.82
C GLN A 213 5.98 14.70 20.45
N MET A 214 6.81 13.96 19.69
CA MET A 214 8.12 13.50 20.16
C MET A 214 9.07 14.65 20.53
N ASP A 215 8.99 15.80 19.85
CA ASP A 215 9.78 16.99 20.18
C ASP A 215 9.32 17.62 21.50
N ASN A 216 8.00 17.75 21.68
CA ASN A 216 7.41 18.30 22.89
C ASN A 216 7.75 17.46 24.14
N ASP A 217 7.73 16.14 24.03
CA ASP A 217 8.06 15.25 25.15
C ASP A 217 9.55 15.25 25.49
N SER A 218 10.41 15.36 24.47
CA SER A 218 11.86 15.55 24.67
C SER A 218 12.14 16.85 25.42
N ASN A 219 11.50 17.96 25.02
CA ASN A 219 11.65 19.26 25.67
C ASN A 219 11.16 19.25 27.12
N LYS A 220 10.03 18.59 27.43
CA LYS A 220 9.52 18.43 28.79
C LYS A 220 10.50 17.66 29.69
N LYS A 221 11.11 16.57 29.19
CA LYS A 221 12.12 15.80 29.94
C LYS A 221 13.37 16.62 30.24
N THR A 222 13.86 17.41 29.29
CA THR A 222 15.00 18.31 29.49
C THR A 222 14.72 19.37 30.56
N ILE A 223 13.53 19.99 30.53
CA ILE A 223 13.12 20.98 31.54
C ILE A 223 13.01 20.34 32.93
N PHE A 224 12.50 19.11 33.03
CA PHE A 224 12.39 18.41 34.31
C PHE A 224 13.74 18.03 34.90
N ASN A 225 14.70 17.59 34.07
CA ASN A 225 16.05 17.24 34.51
C ASN A 225 16.87 18.47 34.94
N ASN A 226 16.65 19.63 34.32
CA ASN A 226 17.33 20.89 34.70
C ASN A 226 16.76 21.55 35.97
N LYS A 227 15.69 21.00 36.56
CA LYS A 227 15.07 21.48 37.81
C LYS A 227 15.42 20.63 39.04
N LYS A 228 16.25 19.60 38.90
CA LYS A 228 16.82 18.82 40.00
C LYS A 228 18.31 19.15 40.14
#